data_AF-A0A3P6U4G8-F1
#
_entry.id   AF-A0A3P6U4G8-F1
#
_cell.length_a   1.000
_cell.length_b   1.000
_cell.length_c   1.000
_cell.angle_alpha   90.00
_cell.angle_beta   90.00
_cell.angle_gamma   90.00
#
_symmetry.space_group_name_H-M   'P 1'
#
loop_
_entity.id
_entity.type
_entity.pdbx_description
1 polymer ?
#
loop_
_entity_poly.entity_id
_entity_poly.type
_entity_poly.pdbx_seq_one_letter_code
_entity_poly.pdbx_strand_id
1 'polypeptide(L)' 'MYFLLATFFVVLSLRICHTWAAYFSQFSLREPEHDPCYDNAGRPVRCVPDFINAAFGKPVIASDTCGQFGPSR' A
#
# COMPACT_ATOMS: atom_id res chain seq x y z
N MET A 1 21.65 -3.29 27.51
CA MET A 1 20.18 -3.38 27.64
C MET A 1 19.48 -2.22 26.94
N TYR A 2 19.72 -0.96 27.33
CA TYR A 2 19.12 0.22 26.64
C TYR A 2 19.44 0.32 25.15
N PHE A 3 20.68 0.04 24.75
CA PHE A 3 21.08 0.06 23.33
C PHE A 3 20.31 -0.97 22.49
N LEU A 4 20.09 -2.17 23.02
CA LEU A 4 19.32 -3.23 22.35
C LEU A 4 17.82 -2.91 22.26
N LEU A 5 17.27 -2.24 23.28
CA LEU A 5 15.89 -1.76 23.24
C LEU A 5 15.73 -0.63 22.21
N ALA A 6 16.67 0.32 22.18
CA ALA A 6 16.64 1.42 21.22
C ALA A 6 16.74 0.91 19.77
N THR A 7 17.63 -0.05 19.48
CA THR A 7 17.72 -0.64 18.13
C THR A 7 16.46 -1.41 17.78
N PHE A 8 15.86 -2.15 18.71
CA PHE A 8 14.59 -2.83 18.48
C PHE A 8 13.46 -1.86 18.11
N PHE A 9 13.31 -0.76 18.86
CA PHE A 9 12.29 0.26 18.57
C PHE A 9 12.51 0.95 17.21
N VAL A 10 13.76 1.25 16.85
CA VAL A 10 14.10 1.83 15.54
C VAL A 10 13.80 0.86 14.39
N VAL A 11 14.13 -0.43 14.53
CA VAL A 11 13.81 -1.42 13.50
C VAL A 11 12.30 -1.60 13.39
N LEU A 12 11.59 -1.67 14.51
CA LEU A 12 10.13 -1.80 14.52
C LEU A 12 9.45 -0.61 13.84
N SER A 13 9.86 0.62 14.15
CA SER A 13 9.27 1.82 13.53
C SER A 13 9.52 1.88 12.01
N LEU A 14 10.72 1.51 11.56
CA LEU A 14 11.05 1.42 10.13
C LEU A 14 10.18 0.37 9.41
N ARG A 15 9.95 -0.79 10.04
CA ARG A 15 9.07 -1.83 9.47
C ARG A 15 7.62 -1.37 9.37
N ILE A 16 7.10 -0.70 10.41
CA ILE A 16 5.73 -0.16 10.42
C ILE A 16 5.55 0.92 9.33
N CYS A 17 6.54 1.81 9.16
CA CYS A 17 6.52 2.82 8.11
C CYS A 17 6.44 2.18 6.70
N HIS A 18 7.22 1.14 6.46
CA HIS A 18 7.29 0.47 5.16
C HIS A 18 6.00 -0.28 4.79
N THR A 19 5.33 -0.90 5.77
CA THR A 19 4.04 -1.58 5.53
C THR A 19 2.91 -0.58 5.29
N TRP A 20 2.91 0.55 6.00
CA TRP A 20 1.97 1.65 5.77
C TRP A 20 2.10 2.24 4.36
N ALA A 21 3.32 2.54 3.91
CA ALA A 21 3.55 3.08 2.56
C ALA A 21 3.00 2.16 1.45
N ALA A 22 3.11 0.84 1.65
CA ALA A 22 2.55 -0.13 0.72
C ALA A 22 1.01 -0.13 0.74
N TYR A 23 0.36 0.09 1.87
CA TYR A 23 -1.11 0.18 1.93
C TYR A 23 -1.65 1.46 1.28
N PHE A 24 -0.95 2.59 1.36
CA PHE A 24 -1.50 3.87 0.87
C PHE A 24 -1.29 4.10 -0.63
N SER A 25 -0.40 3.38 -1.29
CA SER A 25 -0.13 3.62 -2.73
C SER A 25 -1.26 3.16 -3.69
N GLN A 26 -2.36 2.61 -3.18
CA GLN A 26 -3.54 2.19 -3.97
C GLN A 26 -4.57 3.32 -4.10
N PHE A 27 -4.49 4.35 -3.26
CA PHE A 27 -5.41 5.49 -3.34
C PHE A 27 -4.84 6.54 -4.27
N SER A 28 -5.71 7.15 -5.08
CA SER A 28 -5.35 8.31 -5.88
C SER A 28 -4.90 9.44 -4.95
N LEU A 29 -3.72 10.01 -5.20
CA LEU A 29 -3.26 11.23 -4.51
C LEU A 29 -3.96 12.49 -5.05
N ARG A 30 -4.87 12.33 -6.01
CA ARG A 30 -5.64 13.43 -6.56
C ARG A 30 -6.71 13.83 -5.58
N GLU A 31 -6.56 15.03 -5.02
CA GLU A 31 -7.56 15.62 -4.15
C GLU A 31 -8.78 16.03 -4.99
N PRO A 32 -9.99 15.54 -4.67
CA PRO A 32 -11.19 15.96 -5.37
C PRO A 32 -11.55 17.39 -4.97
N GLU A 33 -12.07 18.20 -5.90
CA GLU A 33 -12.48 19.58 -5.59
C GLU A 33 -13.61 19.65 -4.56
N HIS A 34 -14.41 18.58 -4.44
CA HIS A 34 -15.49 18.46 -3.46
C HIS A 34 -15.58 17.02 -2.96
N ASP A 35 -16.15 16.81 -1.77
CA ASP A 35 -16.32 15.47 -1.21
C ASP A 35 -17.32 14.66 -2.07
N PRO A 36 -16.87 13.57 -2.74
CA PRO A 36 -17.74 12.76 -3.60
C PRO A 36 -18.80 11.95 -2.83
N CYS A 37 -18.72 11.91 -1.50
CA CYS A 37 -19.70 11.23 -0.64
C CYS A 37 -20.92 12.11 -0.31
N TYR A 38 -20.98 13.35 -0.81
CA TYR A 38 -22.11 14.25 -0.66
C TYR A 38 -22.56 14.83 -2.00
N ASP A 39 -23.87 15.03 -2.18
CA ASP A 39 -24.40 15.75 -3.34
C ASP A 39 -24.28 17.28 -3.16
N ASN A 40 -24.61 18.05 -4.20
CA ASN A 40 -24.55 19.52 -4.16
C ASN A 40 -25.48 20.16 -3.11
N ALA A 41 -26.47 19.43 -2.59
CA ALA A 41 -27.36 19.87 -1.53
C ALA A 41 -26.87 19.46 -0.13
N GLY A 42 -25.70 18.82 -0.03
CA GLY A 42 -25.10 18.35 1.22
C GLY A 42 -25.71 17.05 1.74
N ARG A 43 -26.48 16.30 0.94
CA ARG A 43 -27.05 15.02 1.35
C ARG A 43 -26.03 13.90 1.10
N PRO A 44 -25.89 12.94 2.03
CA PRO A 44 -24.94 11.84 1.86
C PRO A 44 -25.36 10.92 0.71
N VAL A 45 -24.39 10.53 -0.11
CA VAL A 45 -24.55 9.57 -1.21
C VAL A 45 -23.50 8.46 -1.10
N ARG A 46 -23.76 7.33 -1.77
CA ARG A 46 -22.79 6.24 -1.82
C ARG A 46 -21.62 6.63 -2.72
N CYS A 47 -20.45 6.79 -2.12
CA CYS A 47 -19.17 6.94 -2.83
C CYS A 47 -18.45 5.58 -2.93
N VAL A 48 -17.68 5.40 -4.00
CA VAL A 48 -16.77 4.26 -4.20
C VAL A 48 -15.43 4.80 -4.72
N PRO A 49 -14.29 4.22 -4.34
CA PRO A 49 -12.99 4.62 -4.90
C PRO A 49 -12.91 4.36 -6.41
N ASP A 50 -11.92 5.00 -7.05
CA ASP A 50 -11.62 4.79 -8.46
C ASP A 50 -11.24 3.33 -8.75
N PHE A 51 -11.53 2.89 -9.98
CA PHE A 51 -11.09 1.59 -10.46
C PHE A 51 -9.60 1.59 -10.76
N ILE A 52 -8.83 0.83 -9.98
CA ILE A 52 -7.37 0.73 -10.10
C ILE A 52 -6.89 -0.72 -10.09
N ASN A 53 -5.69 -0.96 -10.63
CA ASN A 53 -5.01 -2.24 -10.45
C ASN A 53 -4.26 -2.24 -9.11
N ALA A 54 -4.85 -2.88 -8.09
CA ALA A 54 -4.26 -2.96 -6.74
C ALA A 54 -2.91 -3.68 -6.69
N ALA A 55 -2.57 -4.49 -7.71
CA ALA A 55 -1.30 -5.20 -7.80
C ALA A 55 -0.20 -4.41 -8.53
N PHE A 56 -0.53 -3.29 -9.18
CA PHE A 56 0.44 -2.53 -9.97
C PHE A 56 1.57 -1.98 -9.10
N GLY A 57 2.82 -2.27 -9.47
CA GLY A 57 4.01 -1.84 -8.73
C GLY A 57 4.22 -2.54 -7.38
N LYS A 58 3.42 -3.55 -7.04
CA LYS A 58 3.59 -4.33 -5.80
C LYS A 58 4.48 -5.53 -6.01
N PRO A 59 5.41 -5.84 -5.07
CA PRO A 59 6.16 -7.08 -5.13
C PRO A 59 5.22 -8.27 -4.92
N VAL A 60 5.36 -9.29 -5.77
CA VAL A 60 4.62 -10.55 -5.67
C VAL A 60 5.57 -11.64 -5.20
N ILE A 61 5.13 -12.44 -4.23
CA ILE A 61 5.87 -13.60 -3.74
C ILE A 61 5.37 -14.83 -4.50
N ALA A 62 6.27 -15.47 -5.23
CA ALA A 62 6.00 -16.74 -5.91
C ALA A 62 6.56 -17.90 -5.07
N SER A 63 5.87 -19.04 -5.05
CA SER A 63 6.40 -20.28 -4.45
C SER A 63 7.60 -20.80 -5.24
N ASP A 64 7.53 -20.68 -6.56
CA ASP A 64 8.52 -21.18 -7.51
C ASP A 64 8.75 -20.17 -8.63
N THR A 65 10.02 -19.92 -8.93
CA THR A 65 10.43 -19.08 -10.06
C THR A 65 11.39 -19.91 -10.91
N CYS A 66 11.04 -20.13 -12.18
CA CYS A 66 11.91 -20.86 -13.10
C CYS A 66 13.23 -20.09 -13.36
N GLY A 67 14.23 -20.76 -13.90
CA GLY A 67 15.49 -20.11 -14.31
C GLY A 67 16.55 -19.98 -13.21
N GLN A 68 16.27 -20.37 -11.96
CA GLN A 68 17.23 -20.24 -10.85
C GLN A 68 18.52 -21.06 -11.04
N PHE A 69 18.44 -22.19 -11.76
CA PHE A 69 19.58 -23.10 -12.01
C PHE A 69 19.89 -23.29 -13.50
N GLY A 70 19.38 -22.42 -14.36
CA GLY A 70 19.49 -22.51 -15.83
C GLY A 70 18.13 -22.51 -16.53
N PRO A 71 18.12 -22.40 -17.87
CA PRO A 71 16.90 -22.34 -18.65
C PRO A 71 16.10 -23.65 -18.56
N SER A 72 14.79 -23.54 -18.33
CA SER A 72 13.83 -24.63 -18.49
C SER A 72 13.18 -24.51 -19.87
N ARG A 73 13.05 -25.63 -20.60
CA ARG A 73 12.44 -25.67 -21.93
C ARG A 73 11.05 -26.28 -21.88
#